data_AF-A0A661LBS2-F1
#
_entry.id   AF-A0A661LBS2-F1
#
_cell.length_a   1.000
_cell.length_b   1.000
_cell.length_c   1.000
_cell.angle_alpha   90.00
_cell.angle_beta   90.00
_cell.angle_gamma   90.00
#
_symmetry.space_group_name_H-M   'P 1'
#
loop_
_entity.id
_entity.type
_entity.pdbx_description
1 polymer ?
#
loop_
_entity_poly.entity_id
_entity_poly.type
_entity_poly.pdbx_seq_one_letter_code
_entity_poly.pdbx_strand_id
1 'polypeptide(L)' 'GVGACQGCAVRSKKKQPAYYHVCKDGPVFDAEEIVWDIP' A
#
# COMPACT_ATOMS: atom_id res chain seq x y z
N GLY A 1 2.63 -4.83 -12.38
CA GLY A 1 1.94 -3.58 -12.78
C GLY A 1 2.91 -2.43 -12.68
N VAL A 2 2.53 -1.20 -13.06
CA VAL A 2 3.44 -0.03 -13.04
C VAL A 2 2.91 1.16 -12.24
N GLY A 3 1.85 0.94 -11.45
CA GLY A 3 1.21 1.99 -10.64
C GLY A 3 0.28 2.95 -11.40
N ALA A 4 0.14 2.84 -12.73
CA ALA A 4 -0.64 3.78 -13.53
C ALA A 4 -2.15 3.77 -13.22
N CYS A 5 -2.73 2.60 -12.95
CA CYS A 5 -4.17 2.46 -12.73
C CYS A 5 -4.62 2.76 -11.29
N GLN A 6 -3.68 2.83 -10.34
CA GLN A 6 -3.94 3.05 -8.90
C GLN A 6 -4.87 2.03 -8.20
N GLY A 7 -5.35 0.99 -8.89
CA GLY A 7 -6.32 0.03 -8.36
C GLY A 7 -5.77 -0.98 -7.34
N CYS A 8 -4.46 -0.98 -7.09
CA CYS A 8 -3.81 -1.84 -6.10
C CYS A 8 -3.23 -1.03 -4.93
N ALA A 9 -3.82 0.13 -4.65
CA ALA A 9 -3.41 0.95 -3.52
C ALA A 9 -3.78 0.29 -2.19
N VAL A 10 -2.82 0.17 -1.28
CA VAL A 10 -3.00 -0.27 0.11
C VAL A 10 -2.63 0.86 1.05
N ARG A 11 -3.41 1.05 2.12
CA ARG A 11 -3.22 2.18 3.03
C ARG A 11 -2.03 1.96 3.94
N SER A 12 -1.19 2.97 4.02
CA SER A 12 -0.06 3.01 4.96
C SER A 12 -0.55 3.36 6.37
N LYS A 13 0.08 2.77 7.39
CA LYS A 13 -0.02 3.22 8.78
C LYS A 13 0.76 4.52 9.01
N LYS A 14 1.70 4.86 8.13
CA LYS A 14 2.49 6.10 8.16
C LYS A 14 1.74 7.23 7.45
N LYS A 15 2.04 8.49 7.79
CA LYS A 15 1.44 9.66 7.13
C LYS A 15 1.94 9.87 5.70
N GLN A 16 3.19 9.50 5.41
CA GLN A 16 3.81 9.63 4.09
C GLN A 16 4.74 8.44 3.82
N PRO A 17 4.57 7.71 2.70
CA PRO A 17 3.44 7.83 1.78
C PRO A 17 2.14 7.37 2.47
N ALA A 18 1.01 7.99 2.12
CA ALA A 18 -0.31 7.60 2.66
C ALA A 18 -0.80 6.26 2.08
N TYR A 19 -0.34 5.92 0.88
CA TYR A 19 -0.67 4.68 0.19
C TYR A 19 0.57 4.12 -0.50
N TYR A 20 0.67 2.79 -0.51
CA TYR A 20 1.59 2.03 -1.34
C TYR A 20 0.80 1.37 -2.46
N HIS A 21 1.45 1.10 -3.59
CA HIS A 21 0.87 0.35 -4.70
C HIS A 21 1.47 -1.05 -4.72
N VAL A 22 0.67 -2.09 -4.48
CA VAL A 22 1.14 -3.49 -4.43
C VAL A 22 1.98 -3.86 -5.64
N CYS A 23 1.57 -3.42 -6.83
CA CYS A 23 2.25 -3.78 -8.07
C CYS A 23 3.57 -3.04 -8.34
N LYS A 24 3.90 -2.00 -7.56
CA LYS A 24 5.08 -1.14 -7.73
C LYS A 24 5.97 -1.13 -6.48
N ASP A 25 5.36 -1.01 -5.31
CA ASP A 25 6.03 -0.86 -4.00
C ASP A 25 6.02 -2.18 -3.20
N GLY A 26 5.16 -3.14 -3.58
CA GLY A 26 5.04 -4.48 -2.97
C GLY A 26 5.57 -5.61 -3.87
N PRO A 27 5.07 -6.85 -3.77
CA PRO A 27 3.83 -7.28 -3.11
C PRO A 27 3.99 -7.69 -1.63
N VAL A 28 5.23 -7.73 -1.14
CA VAL A 28 5.55 -8.07 0.25
C VAL A 28 5.87 -6.78 0.99
N PHE A 29 5.28 -6.61 2.16
CA PHE A 29 5.41 -5.41 2.98
C PHE A 29 5.75 -5.80 4.41
N ASP A 30 6.34 -4.86 5.15
CA ASP A 30 6.36 -4.93 6.60
C ASP A 30 4.92 -4.83 7.13
N ALA A 31 4.52 -5.79 7.98
CA ALA A 31 3.18 -5.84 8.54
C ALA A 31 2.86 -4.60 9.41
N GLU A 32 3.87 -3.94 9.96
CA GLU A 32 3.74 -2.70 10.72
C GLU A 32 3.53 -1.46 9.84
N GLU A 33 3.74 -1.56 8.52
CA GLU A 33 3.53 -0.44 7.60
C GLU A 33 2.12 -0.42 6.98
N ILE A 34 1.39 -1.53 6.99
CA ILE A 34 0.10 -1.66 6.31
C ILE A 34 -1.07 -1.70 7.30
N VAL A 35 -2.15 -1.00 6.97
CA VAL A 35 -3.44 -1.11 7.67
C VAL A 35 -4.17 -2.36 7.18
N TRP A 36 -4.38 -3.34 8.07
CA TRP A 36 -5.03 -4.63 7.74
C TRP A 36 -6.52 -4.67 8.10
N ASP A 37 -6.90 -3.98 9.18
CA ASP A 37 -8.29 -3.90 9.60
C ASP A 37 -9.03 -2.82 8.80
N ILE A 38 -10.17 -3.22 8.24
CA ILE A 38 -11.10 -2.33 7.55
C ILE A 38 -12.33 -2.19 8.46
N PRO A 39 -12.69 -0.99 8.95
CA PRO A 39 -14.01 -0.77 9.50
C PRO A 39 -15.09 -0.79 8.40
#